data_AF-A0A120KZ54-F1
#
_entry.id   AF-A0A120KZ54-F1
#
_cell.length_a   1.000
_cell.length_b   1.000
_cell.length_c   1.000
_cell.angle_alpha   90.00
_cell.angle_beta   90.00
_cell.angle_gamma   90.00
#
_symmetry.space_group_name_H-M   'P 1'
#
loop_
_entity.id
_entity.type
_entity.pdbx_description
1 polymer ?
#
loop_
_entity_poly.entity_id
_entity_poly.type
_entity_poly.pdbx_seq_one_letter_code
_entity_poly.pdbx_strand_id
1 'polypeptide(L)'
;MTVYISTYDWLGCLIEDHVIHATVEEVAQTLETNIIDVFGIELESSQVSNIESKFKISIKKPFCRASVRPQCFADTLPYAVHTNRELQLMVSGLKPLAVFSEHYPEGLVRKLFPESAFDELVAAGKLIKREFIEHDISMSKINPANRNVRTRYILFSTMSEEWRIDAYILLLFSGMTAGYGELYDRMQGSLLGYEEWQNAAFIKATRER
;
A
#
# COMPACT_ATOMS: atom_id res chain seq x y z
N MET A 1 10.66 17.99 -10.24
CA MET A 1 10.51 16.64 -9.65
C MET A 1 9.02 16.33 -9.59
N THR A 2 8.63 15.06 -9.59
CA THR A 2 7.21 14.68 -9.45
C THR A 2 6.91 14.43 -7.97
N VAL A 3 5.89 15.13 -7.46
CA VAL A 3 5.44 15.04 -6.07
C VAL A 3 3.96 14.68 -6.07
N TYR A 4 3.56 13.92 -5.06
CA TYR A 4 2.18 13.50 -4.86
C TYR A 4 1.62 14.10 -3.59
N ILE A 5 0.41 14.65 -3.69
CA ILE A 5 -0.42 15.00 -2.54
C ILE A 5 -1.45 13.90 -2.38
N SER A 6 -1.29 13.10 -1.33
CA SER A 6 -2.18 11.98 -1.03
C SER A 6 -3.13 12.37 0.08
N THR A 7 -4.43 12.13 -0.11
CA THR A 7 -5.44 12.33 0.94
C THR A 7 -6.07 11.02 1.37
N TYR A 8 -6.41 10.93 2.66
CA TYR A 8 -6.90 9.71 3.28
C TYR A 8 -8.21 9.97 4.02
N ASP A 9 -9.10 8.99 4.02
CA ASP A 9 -10.33 9.01 4.81
C ASP A 9 -10.06 8.62 6.28
N TRP A 10 -11.10 8.70 7.11
CA TRP A 10 -11.05 8.34 8.54
C TRP A 10 -10.67 6.88 8.80
N LEU A 11 -10.77 6.03 7.78
CA LEU A 11 -10.34 4.64 7.80
C LEU A 11 -8.91 4.50 7.26
N GLY A 12 -8.16 5.58 7.08
CA GLY A 12 -6.79 5.55 6.57
C GLY A 12 -6.66 5.11 5.11
N CYS A 13 -7.76 5.03 4.35
CA CYS A 13 -7.75 4.64 2.96
C CYS A 13 -7.48 5.85 2.06
N LEU A 14 -6.65 5.64 1.04
CA LEU A 14 -6.30 6.65 0.05
C LEU A 14 -7.53 7.01 -0.79
N ILE A 15 -7.95 8.27 -0.70
CA ILE A 15 -9.07 8.83 -1.47
C ILE A 15 -8.57 9.24 -2.86
N GLU A 16 -7.50 10.03 -2.90
CA GLU A 16 -6.94 10.56 -4.13
C GLU A 16 -5.45 10.88 -4.02
N ASP A 17 -4.82 10.89 -5.17
CA ASP A 17 -3.45 11.32 -5.40
C ASP A 17 -3.48 12.46 -6.42
N HIS A 18 -2.94 13.63 -6.05
CA HIS A 18 -2.72 14.72 -6.98
C HIS A 18 -1.24 14.81 -7.35
N VAL A 19 -0.97 14.78 -8.64
CA VAL A 19 0.39 14.94 -9.18
C VAL A 19 0.70 16.41 -9.33
N ILE A 20 1.78 16.86 -8.70
CA ILE A 20 2.35 18.19 -8.90
C ILE A 20 3.78 18.07 -9.42
N HIS A 21 4.12 18.95 -10.36
CA HIS A 21 5.48 19.08 -10.89
C HIS A 21 6.14 20.31 -10.28
N ALA A 22 6.95 20.11 -9.24
CA ALA A 22 7.59 21.16 -8.46
C ALA A 22 8.98 20.71 -7.98
N THR A 23 9.78 21.63 -7.44
CA THR A 23 10.99 21.27 -6.68
C THR A 23 10.65 21.05 -5.21
N VAL A 24 11.53 20.37 -4.46
CA VAL A 24 11.30 20.18 -3.01
C VAL A 24 11.24 21.53 -2.30
N GLU A 25 12.09 22.47 -2.72
CA GLU A 25 12.18 23.83 -2.19
C GLU A 25 10.87 24.60 -2.39
N GLU A 26 10.26 24.50 -3.58
CA GLU A 26 8.99 25.15 -3.87
C GLU A 26 7.86 24.59 -3.00
N VAL A 27 7.84 23.27 -2.79
CA VAL A 27 6.87 22.62 -1.89
C VAL A 27 7.13 23.03 -0.44
N ALA A 28 8.38 23.01 0.02
CA ALA A 28 8.77 23.44 1.37
C ALA A 28 8.34 24.87 1.67
N GLN A 29 8.59 25.77 0.72
CA GLN A 29 8.18 27.18 0.82
C GLN A 29 6.66 27.34 0.87
N THR A 30 5.92 26.55 0.08
CA THR A 30 4.45 26.57 0.07
C THR A 30 3.86 26.05 1.39
N LEU A 31 4.56 25.10 2.02
CA LEU A 31 4.17 24.46 3.28
C LEU A 31 4.69 25.18 4.52
N GLU A 32 5.53 26.21 4.35
CA GLU A 32 6.22 26.92 5.44
C GLU A 32 7.00 25.96 6.35
N THR A 33 7.65 24.96 5.75
CA THR A 33 8.41 23.91 6.47
C THR A 33 9.84 23.80 5.94
N ASN A 34 10.70 23.07 6.66
CA ASN A 34 12.05 22.77 6.17
C ASN A 34 11.98 21.74 5.03
N ILE A 35 12.90 21.87 4.07
CA ILE A 35 13.08 20.94 2.95
C ILE A 35 13.18 19.47 3.42
N ILE A 36 13.84 19.25 4.55
CA ILE A 36 14.10 17.92 5.12
C ILE A 36 12.81 17.27 5.64
N ASP A 37 11.82 18.09 6.01
CA ASP A 37 10.56 17.67 6.62
C ASP A 37 9.40 17.63 5.61
N VAL A 38 9.64 17.94 4.33
CA VAL A 38 8.57 18.01 3.32
C VAL A 38 7.83 16.69 3.15
N PHE A 39 8.55 15.57 3.18
CA PHE A 39 7.96 14.26 2.91
C PHE A 39 7.54 13.56 4.18
N GLY A 40 6.35 12.96 4.17
CA GLY A 40 5.85 12.15 5.27
C GLY A 40 5.25 12.96 6.44
N ILE A 41 5.19 14.29 6.33
CA ILE A 41 4.39 15.10 7.23
C ILE A 41 2.91 15.04 6.88
N GLU A 42 2.10 15.12 7.93
CA GLU A 42 0.68 15.33 7.83
C GLU A 42 0.42 16.83 7.66
N LEU A 43 -0.38 17.16 6.64
CA LEU A 43 -0.66 18.54 6.25
C LEU A 43 -1.82 19.12 7.06
N GLU A 44 -1.60 20.32 7.55
CA GLU A 44 -2.66 21.14 8.14
C GLU A 44 -3.63 21.67 7.07
N SER A 45 -4.84 22.06 7.49
CA SER A 45 -5.85 22.62 6.57
C SER A 45 -5.38 23.90 5.85
N SER A 46 -4.57 24.72 6.52
CA SER A 46 -3.92 25.91 5.96
C SER A 46 -2.94 25.53 4.84
N GLN A 47 -2.07 24.55 5.10
CA GLN A 47 -1.09 24.03 4.15
C GLN A 47 -1.75 23.40 2.92
N VAL A 48 -2.84 22.64 3.11
CA VAL A 48 -3.63 22.10 2.00
C VAL A 48 -4.17 23.23 1.12
N SER A 49 -4.73 24.28 1.74
CA SER A 49 -5.26 25.45 1.01
C SER A 49 -4.16 26.19 0.22
N ASN A 50 -2.96 26.31 0.80
CA ASN A 50 -1.79 26.90 0.13
C ASN A 50 -1.40 26.10 -1.12
N ILE A 51 -1.39 24.76 -1.02
CA ILE A 51 -1.11 23.88 -2.15
C ILE A 51 -2.19 24.01 -3.24
N GLU A 52 -3.48 23.94 -2.86
CA GLU A 52 -4.61 24.08 -3.81
C GLU A 52 -4.47 25.38 -4.62
N SER A 53 -4.17 26.49 -3.94
CA SER A 53 -3.99 27.81 -4.55
C SER A 53 -2.75 27.89 -5.45
N LYS A 54 -1.58 27.49 -4.93
CA LYS A 54 -0.29 27.61 -5.61
C LYS A 54 -0.20 26.72 -6.85
N PHE A 55 -0.64 25.47 -6.74
CA PHE A 55 -0.52 24.47 -7.81
C PHE A 55 -1.80 24.33 -8.65
N LYS A 56 -2.85 25.10 -8.34
CA LYS A 56 -4.14 25.10 -9.06
C LYS A 56 -4.78 23.71 -9.13
N ILE A 57 -4.69 22.98 -8.02
CA ILE A 57 -5.35 21.68 -7.85
C ILE A 57 -6.59 21.84 -6.98
N SER A 58 -7.54 20.90 -7.08
CA SER A 58 -8.73 20.88 -6.23
C SER A 58 -8.79 19.54 -5.50
N ILE A 59 -8.66 19.59 -4.19
CA ILE A 59 -8.66 18.42 -3.32
C ILE A 59 -10.09 18.13 -2.87
N LYS A 60 -10.54 16.89 -3.08
CA LYS A 60 -11.88 16.45 -2.69
C LYS A 60 -11.98 16.37 -1.18
N LYS A 61 -13.04 17.00 -0.64
CA LYS A 61 -13.38 17.01 0.78
C LYS A 61 -14.66 16.17 1.00
N PRO A 62 -14.85 15.53 2.17
CA PRO A 62 -13.95 15.52 3.32
C PRO A 62 -12.82 14.48 3.21
N PHE A 63 -11.66 14.79 3.80
CA PHE A 63 -10.58 13.85 4.11
C PHE A 63 -10.16 14.07 5.57
N CYS A 64 -9.55 13.07 6.21
CA CYS A 64 -9.06 13.19 7.58
C CYS A 64 -7.59 13.63 7.63
N ARG A 65 -6.80 13.18 6.65
CA ARG A 65 -5.36 13.38 6.57
C ARG A 65 -4.95 13.69 5.15
N ALA A 66 -4.00 14.59 4.97
CA ALA A 66 -3.28 14.81 3.72
C ALA A 66 -1.78 14.73 3.98
N SER A 67 -1.00 14.29 2.99
CA SER A 67 0.46 14.19 3.11
C SER A 67 1.15 14.39 1.78
N VAL A 68 2.38 14.90 1.82
CA VAL A 68 3.26 14.94 0.65
C VAL A 68 4.16 13.72 0.61
N ARG A 69 4.26 13.09 -0.56
CA ARG A 69 5.19 11.99 -0.81
C ARG A 69 5.92 12.17 -2.14
N PRO A 70 7.17 11.68 -2.26
CA PRO A 70 7.83 11.63 -3.56
C PRO A 70 7.13 10.62 -4.48
N GLN A 71 7.40 10.73 -5.78
CA GLN A 71 7.08 9.65 -6.72
C GLN A 71 7.79 8.36 -6.29
N CYS A 72 7.06 7.25 -6.32
CA CYS A 72 7.58 5.90 -6.09
C CYS A 72 7.43 5.04 -7.35
N PHE A 73 8.01 3.84 -7.32
CA PHE A 73 7.92 2.89 -8.44
C PHE A 73 6.47 2.57 -8.85
N ALA A 74 5.56 2.46 -7.89
CA ALA A 74 4.16 2.16 -8.22
C ALA A 74 3.51 3.26 -9.07
N ASP A 75 3.96 4.51 -8.95
CA ASP A 75 3.46 5.64 -9.72
C ASP A 75 3.99 5.67 -11.16
N THR A 76 4.98 4.84 -11.52
CA THR A 76 5.49 4.72 -12.90
C THR A 76 4.71 3.70 -13.71
N LEU A 77 3.81 2.93 -13.07
CA LEU A 77 2.98 1.95 -13.75
C LEU A 77 1.83 2.65 -14.49
N PRO A 78 1.37 2.10 -15.64
CA PRO A 78 0.31 2.69 -16.44
C PRO A 78 -1.09 2.51 -15.82
N TYR A 79 -1.17 2.13 -14.54
CA TYR A 79 -2.41 1.90 -13.81
C TYR A 79 -2.22 2.23 -12.33
N ALA A 80 -3.32 2.51 -11.63
CA ALA A 80 -3.30 2.71 -10.19
C ALA A 80 -3.17 1.38 -9.46
N VAL A 81 -2.08 1.19 -8.70
CA VAL A 81 -1.95 0.04 -7.81
C VAL A 81 -2.98 0.10 -6.67
N HIS A 82 -3.29 -1.07 -6.13
CA HIS A 82 -4.28 -1.23 -5.06
C HIS A 82 -3.80 -0.70 -3.69
N THR A 83 -2.52 -0.37 -3.52
CA THR A 83 -1.92 0.08 -2.26
C THR A 83 -2.68 1.25 -1.63
N ASN A 84 -3.05 1.09 -0.36
CA ASN A 84 -3.89 1.99 0.44
C ASN A 84 -5.32 2.20 -0.10
N ARG A 85 -5.72 1.51 -1.18
CA ARG A 85 -7.06 1.55 -1.77
C ARG A 85 -7.81 0.25 -1.52
N GLU A 86 -7.18 -0.73 -0.86
CA GLU A 86 -7.66 -2.09 -0.79
C GLU A 86 -9.04 -2.20 -0.17
N LEU A 87 -9.29 -1.52 0.94
CA LEU A 87 -10.59 -1.59 1.63
C LEU A 87 -11.73 -1.13 0.72
N GLN A 88 -11.58 0.04 0.10
CA GLN A 88 -12.59 0.59 -0.79
C GLN A 88 -12.81 -0.31 -2.00
N LEU A 89 -11.73 -0.81 -2.60
CA LEU A 89 -11.81 -1.71 -3.74
C LEU A 89 -12.49 -3.04 -3.38
N MET A 90 -12.22 -3.59 -2.20
CA MET A 90 -12.88 -4.80 -1.71
C MET A 90 -14.36 -4.57 -1.44
N VAL A 91 -14.74 -3.45 -0.82
CA VAL A 91 -16.14 -3.08 -0.59
C VAL A 91 -16.91 -2.90 -1.91
N SER A 92 -16.25 -2.37 -2.94
CA SER A 92 -16.83 -2.24 -4.29
C SER A 92 -16.84 -3.53 -5.11
N GLY A 93 -16.26 -4.63 -4.61
CA GLY A 93 -16.15 -5.89 -5.33
C GLY A 93 -15.10 -5.93 -6.45
N LEU A 94 -14.29 -4.86 -6.59
CA LEU A 94 -13.24 -4.76 -7.62
C LEU A 94 -11.93 -5.45 -7.20
N LYS A 95 -11.72 -5.63 -5.90
CA LYS A 95 -10.55 -6.34 -5.36
C LYS A 95 -11.02 -7.60 -4.62
N PRO A 96 -10.65 -8.82 -5.08
CA PRO A 96 -11.11 -10.05 -4.47
C PRO A 96 -10.26 -10.50 -3.28
N LEU A 97 -9.00 -10.06 -3.20
CA LEU A 97 -8.04 -10.42 -2.15
C LEU A 97 -7.18 -9.21 -1.79
N ALA A 98 -7.09 -8.88 -0.49
CA ALA A 98 -6.09 -7.98 0.08
C ALA A 98 -5.11 -8.76 0.97
N VAL A 99 -3.83 -8.40 0.89
CA VAL A 99 -2.77 -9.03 1.66
C VAL A 99 -1.89 -7.94 2.25
N PHE A 100 -1.70 -7.99 3.55
CA PHE A 100 -0.83 -7.11 4.31
C PHE A 100 0.24 -7.94 5.01
N SER A 101 1.42 -7.34 5.19
CA SER A 101 2.51 -7.96 5.93
C SER A 101 3.26 -6.93 6.76
N GLU A 102 3.61 -7.28 8.00
CA GLU A 102 4.36 -6.41 8.91
C GLU A 102 5.36 -7.20 9.76
N HIS A 103 6.38 -6.51 10.28
CA HIS A 103 7.35 -7.12 11.18
C HIS A 103 6.72 -7.46 12.53
N TYR A 104 7.12 -8.60 13.09
CA TYR A 104 6.62 -9.14 14.35
C TYR A 104 7.79 -9.55 15.28
N PRO A 105 7.71 -9.28 16.61
CA PRO A 105 6.58 -8.67 17.33
C PRO A 105 6.42 -7.17 17.07
N GLU A 106 5.19 -6.67 17.21
CA GLU A 106 4.80 -5.28 16.99
C GLU A 106 5.60 -4.32 17.90
N GLY A 107 6.08 -3.19 17.35
CA GLY A 107 6.84 -2.19 18.11
C GLY A 107 8.01 -1.54 17.36
N LEU A 108 8.37 -2.06 16.18
CA LEU A 108 9.45 -1.50 15.35
C LEU A 108 8.97 -0.48 14.29
N VAL A 109 7.68 -0.52 13.89
CA VAL A 109 7.11 0.36 12.84
C VAL A 109 5.64 0.68 13.17
N ARG A 110 5.18 1.88 12.79
CA ARG A 110 3.78 2.34 12.86
C ARG A 110 2.88 1.37 12.07
N LYS A 111 1.69 1.03 12.60
CA LYS A 111 0.67 0.21 11.89
C LYS A 111 0.51 0.70 10.44
N LEU A 112 0.75 -0.21 9.49
CA LEU A 112 0.89 0.13 8.07
C LEU A 112 -0.44 0.15 7.30
N PHE A 113 -1.53 -0.37 7.88
CA PHE A 113 -2.82 -0.48 7.21
C PHE A 113 -3.99 -0.44 8.22
N PRO A 114 -5.23 -0.11 7.78
CA PRO A 114 -6.35 0.12 8.69
C PRO A 114 -7.08 -1.16 9.09
N GLU A 115 -6.39 -2.03 9.84
CA GLU A 115 -6.89 -3.36 10.22
C GLU A 115 -8.28 -3.32 10.88
N SER A 116 -8.55 -2.34 11.75
CA SER A 116 -9.84 -2.22 12.45
C SER A 116 -11.03 -2.04 11.49
N ALA A 117 -10.84 -1.31 10.39
CA ALA A 117 -11.88 -1.10 9.39
C ALA A 117 -12.21 -2.38 8.62
N PHE A 118 -11.21 -3.22 8.38
CA PHE A 118 -11.44 -4.56 7.83
C PHE A 118 -12.12 -5.48 8.85
N ASP A 119 -11.71 -5.44 10.12
CA ASP A 119 -12.29 -6.26 11.18
C ASP A 119 -13.78 -5.98 11.37
N GLU A 120 -14.24 -4.74 11.21
CA GLU A 120 -15.67 -4.39 11.20
C GLU A 120 -16.43 -5.11 10.07
N LEU A 121 -15.85 -5.19 8.87
CA LEU A 121 -16.46 -5.90 7.74
C LEU A 121 -16.45 -7.42 7.93
N VAL A 122 -15.43 -7.95 8.60
CA VAL A 122 -15.36 -9.37 8.99
C VAL A 122 -16.43 -9.70 10.02
N ALA A 123 -16.57 -8.88 11.07
CA ALA A 123 -17.60 -9.04 12.09
C ALA A 123 -19.02 -8.95 11.51
N ALA A 124 -19.20 -8.14 10.46
CA ALA A 124 -20.45 -8.03 9.70
C ALA A 124 -20.67 -9.19 8.69
N GLY A 125 -19.76 -10.15 8.59
CA GLY A 125 -19.85 -11.29 7.67
C GLY A 125 -19.68 -10.92 6.19
N LYS A 126 -19.11 -9.73 5.89
CA LYS A 126 -18.88 -9.27 4.51
C LYS A 126 -17.54 -9.74 3.95
N LEU A 127 -16.55 -9.90 4.83
CA LEU A 127 -15.20 -10.36 4.48
C LEU A 127 -14.82 -11.57 5.34
N ILE A 128 -13.86 -12.35 4.83
CA ILE A 128 -13.17 -13.41 5.56
C ILE A 128 -11.76 -12.91 5.85
N LYS A 129 -11.25 -13.17 7.07
CA LYS A 129 -9.88 -12.85 7.50
C LYS A 129 -9.12 -14.13 7.79
N ARG A 130 -7.87 -14.20 7.34
CA ARG A 130 -6.90 -15.20 7.81
C ARG A 130 -5.58 -14.52 8.16
N GLU A 131 -4.99 -14.93 9.26
CA GLU A 131 -3.76 -14.36 9.80
C GLU A 131 -2.80 -15.47 10.21
N PHE A 132 -1.52 -15.27 9.94
CA PHE A 132 -0.45 -16.15 10.42
C PHE A 132 0.88 -15.39 10.55
N ILE A 133 1.81 -15.98 11.29
CA ILE A 133 3.16 -15.43 11.49
C ILE A 133 4.16 -16.41 10.92
N GLU A 134 5.05 -15.93 10.06
CA GLU A 134 6.10 -16.72 9.43
C GLU A 134 7.50 -16.21 9.82
N HIS A 135 8.49 -17.11 9.82
CA HIS A 135 9.88 -16.75 10.09
C HIS A 135 10.49 -15.98 8.90
N ASP A 136 11.12 -14.85 9.18
CA ASP A 136 11.86 -14.12 8.15
C ASP A 136 13.24 -14.77 7.91
N ILE A 137 13.26 -15.75 7.00
CA ILE A 137 14.48 -16.46 6.61
C ILE A 137 15.48 -15.51 5.94
N SER A 138 15.02 -14.42 5.31
CA SER A 138 15.88 -13.44 4.64
C SER A 138 16.64 -12.56 5.65
N MET A 139 15.94 -11.99 6.63
CA MET A 139 16.56 -11.11 7.63
C MET A 139 17.48 -11.85 8.59
N SER A 140 17.18 -13.12 8.88
CA SER A 140 18.03 -13.97 9.73
C SER A 140 19.42 -14.23 9.13
N LYS A 141 19.56 -14.19 7.79
CA LYS A 141 20.84 -14.31 7.06
C LYS A 141 21.66 -13.01 7.05
N ILE A 142 20.99 -11.86 7.10
CA ILE A 142 21.63 -10.53 7.01
C ILE A 142 22.17 -10.09 8.37
N ASN A 143 21.46 -10.39 9.47
CA ASN A 143 21.93 -10.07 10.81
C ASN A 143 21.58 -11.18 11.82
N PRO A 144 22.56 -11.93 12.35
CA PRO A 144 22.34 -12.95 13.37
C PRO A 144 21.69 -12.44 14.66
N ALA A 145 21.73 -11.13 14.94
CA ALA A 145 21.03 -10.51 16.07
C ALA A 145 19.51 -10.39 15.84
N ASN A 146 19.03 -10.48 14.59
CA ASN A 146 17.63 -10.38 14.19
C ASN A 146 16.93 -11.75 14.11
N ARG A 147 17.46 -12.80 14.76
CA ARG A 147 16.90 -14.17 14.74
C ARG A 147 15.45 -14.29 15.20
N ASN A 148 14.93 -13.28 15.89
CA ASN A 148 13.54 -13.26 16.38
C ASN A 148 12.59 -12.41 15.52
N VAL A 149 13.07 -11.76 14.45
CA VAL A 149 12.21 -11.01 13.53
C VAL A 149 11.39 -12.00 12.71
N ARG A 150 10.08 -11.85 12.78
CA ARG A 150 9.10 -12.61 12.00
C ARG A 150 8.27 -11.66 11.14
N THR A 151 7.50 -12.21 10.22
CA THR A 151 6.54 -11.46 9.41
C THR A 151 5.14 -11.95 9.72
N ARG A 152 4.28 -11.05 10.19
CA ARG A 152 2.84 -11.29 10.33
C ARG A 152 2.18 -11.02 8.98
N TYR A 153 1.43 -11.98 8.47
CA TYR A 153 0.63 -11.85 7.25
C TYR A 153 -0.85 -11.83 7.61
N ILE A 154 -1.59 -10.90 7.00
CA ILE A 154 -3.02 -10.70 7.25
C ILE A 154 -3.71 -10.60 5.90
N LEU A 155 -4.63 -11.51 5.63
CA LEU A 155 -5.30 -11.66 4.35
C LEU A 155 -6.80 -11.48 4.53
N PHE A 156 -7.41 -10.75 3.60
CA PHE A 156 -8.85 -10.55 3.53
C PHE A 156 -9.37 -10.92 2.14
N SER A 157 -10.49 -11.63 2.08
CA SER A 157 -11.22 -11.89 0.83
C SER A 157 -12.71 -11.66 1.02
N THR A 158 -13.44 -11.52 -0.09
CA THR A 158 -14.90 -11.73 -0.04
C THR A 158 -15.20 -13.21 0.22
N MET A 159 -16.40 -13.51 0.69
CA MET A 159 -16.78 -14.90 0.99
C MET A 159 -16.70 -15.84 -0.23
N SER A 160 -17.10 -15.36 -1.42
CA SER A 160 -17.04 -16.16 -2.64
C SER A 160 -15.62 -16.39 -3.17
N GLU A 161 -14.64 -15.62 -2.67
CA GLU A 161 -13.25 -15.63 -3.12
C GLU A 161 -12.29 -16.16 -2.04
N GLU A 162 -12.80 -16.85 -1.01
CA GLU A 162 -12.00 -17.44 0.08
C GLU A 162 -10.85 -18.32 -0.45
N TRP A 163 -11.11 -19.05 -1.54
CA TRP A 163 -10.13 -19.90 -2.20
C TRP A 163 -8.83 -19.15 -2.58
N ARG A 164 -8.89 -17.84 -2.80
CA ARG A 164 -7.71 -17.01 -3.09
C ARG A 164 -6.79 -16.88 -1.89
N ILE A 165 -7.31 -16.89 -0.67
CA ILE A 165 -6.51 -16.89 0.55
C ILE A 165 -5.66 -18.16 0.59
N ASP A 166 -6.28 -19.33 0.40
CA ASP A 166 -5.58 -20.61 0.38
C ASP A 166 -4.50 -20.66 -0.71
N ALA A 167 -4.87 -20.25 -1.93
CA ALA A 167 -3.94 -20.22 -3.06
C ALA A 167 -2.78 -19.26 -2.82
N TYR A 168 -3.02 -18.09 -2.21
CA TYR A 168 -1.97 -17.12 -1.92
C TYR A 168 -1.02 -17.63 -0.85
N ILE A 169 -1.53 -18.27 0.21
CA ILE A 169 -0.70 -18.89 1.25
C ILE A 169 0.18 -19.98 0.64
N LEU A 170 -0.39 -20.84 -0.21
CA LEU A 170 0.37 -21.87 -0.92
C LEU A 170 1.45 -21.25 -1.82
N LEU A 171 1.12 -20.18 -2.55
CA LEU A 171 2.05 -19.47 -3.41
C LEU A 171 3.23 -18.87 -2.62
N LEU A 172 2.94 -18.24 -1.47
CA LEU A 172 3.98 -17.70 -0.57
C LEU A 172 4.96 -18.79 -0.14
N PHE A 173 4.47 -19.89 0.41
CA PHE A 173 5.33 -20.99 0.89
C PHE A 173 6.10 -21.68 -0.23
N SER A 174 5.47 -21.83 -1.40
CA SER A 174 6.12 -22.37 -2.59
C SER A 174 7.26 -21.45 -3.06
N GLY A 175 7.02 -20.13 -3.08
CA GLY A 175 8.02 -19.13 -3.48
C GLY A 175 9.18 -19.04 -2.50
N MET A 176 8.93 -19.20 -1.20
CA MET A 176 9.98 -19.29 -0.18
C MET A 176 10.91 -20.49 -0.38
N THR A 177 10.39 -21.59 -0.93
CA THR A 177 11.15 -22.84 -1.13
C THR A 177 11.84 -22.88 -2.49
N ALA A 178 11.12 -22.52 -3.55
CA ALA A 178 11.58 -22.64 -4.94
C ALA A 178 12.20 -21.35 -5.50
N GLY A 179 12.05 -20.22 -4.81
CA GLY A 179 12.43 -18.90 -5.28
C GLY A 179 11.29 -18.18 -6.00
N TYR A 180 11.31 -16.85 -5.93
CA TYR A 180 10.38 -15.98 -6.65
C TYR A 180 10.90 -15.67 -8.06
N GLY A 181 9.99 -15.52 -9.01
CA GLY A 181 10.28 -15.19 -10.39
C GLY A 181 9.01 -14.79 -11.14
N GLU A 182 9.13 -14.56 -12.46
CA GLU A 182 8.02 -14.00 -13.25
C GLU A 182 6.69 -14.75 -13.08
N LEU A 183 6.72 -16.08 -13.08
CA LEU A 183 5.51 -16.88 -12.92
C LEU A 183 4.84 -16.63 -11.56
N TYR A 184 5.64 -16.46 -10.50
CA TYR A 184 5.14 -16.11 -9.18
C TYR A 184 4.53 -14.71 -9.16
N ASP A 185 5.18 -13.72 -9.78
CA ASP A 185 4.65 -12.34 -9.87
C ASP A 185 3.29 -12.33 -10.59
N ARG A 186 3.14 -13.10 -11.68
CA ARG A 186 1.88 -13.25 -12.41
C ARG A 186 0.79 -13.90 -11.58
N MET A 187 1.11 -15.01 -10.91
CA MET A 187 0.16 -15.72 -10.05
C MET A 187 -0.27 -14.83 -8.88
N GLN A 188 0.68 -14.14 -8.25
CA GLN A 188 0.42 -13.22 -7.15
C GLN A 188 -0.49 -12.09 -7.60
N GLY A 189 -0.17 -11.42 -8.72
CA GLY A 189 -0.99 -10.33 -9.25
C GLY A 189 -2.41 -10.79 -9.61
N SER A 190 -2.53 -11.95 -10.25
CA SER A 190 -3.84 -12.56 -10.59
C SER A 190 -4.67 -12.86 -9.34
N LEU A 191 -4.06 -13.40 -8.28
CA LEU A 191 -4.73 -13.65 -7.00
C LEU A 191 -5.20 -12.35 -6.34
N LEU A 192 -4.41 -11.28 -6.43
CA LEU A 192 -4.73 -9.95 -5.91
C LEU A 192 -5.81 -9.20 -6.73
N GLY A 193 -6.20 -9.75 -7.88
CA GLY A 193 -7.23 -9.21 -8.77
C GLY A 193 -6.73 -8.30 -9.89
N TYR A 194 -5.43 -8.30 -10.18
CA TYR A 194 -4.90 -7.57 -11.34
C TYR A 194 -5.14 -8.33 -12.65
N GLU A 195 -5.48 -7.59 -13.69
CA GLU A 195 -5.61 -8.09 -15.05
C GLU A 195 -4.25 -8.47 -15.65
N GLU A 196 -4.26 -9.33 -16.67
CA GLU A 196 -3.04 -9.87 -17.28
C GLU A 196 -2.12 -8.78 -17.84
N TRP A 197 -2.67 -7.72 -18.44
CA TRP A 197 -1.86 -6.61 -18.94
C TRP A 197 -1.23 -5.78 -17.80
N GLN A 198 -1.90 -5.68 -16.64
CA GLN A 198 -1.36 -5.01 -15.45
C GLN A 198 -0.19 -5.80 -14.86
N ASN A 199 -0.32 -7.14 -14.81
CA ASN A 199 0.76 -8.04 -14.43
C ASN A 199 1.95 -7.91 -15.39
N ALA A 200 1.69 -7.92 -16.71
CA ALA A 200 2.74 -7.76 -17.71
C ALA A 200 3.46 -6.41 -17.58
N ALA A 201 2.73 -5.31 -17.35
CA ALA A 201 3.32 -3.99 -17.13
C ALA A 201 4.17 -3.93 -15.85
N PHE A 202 3.72 -4.54 -14.76
CA PHE A 202 4.48 -4.63 -13.50
C PHE A 202 5.80 -5.38 -13.69
N ILE A 203 5.75 -6.54 -14.34
CA ILE A 203 6.93 -7.39 -14.60
C ILE A 203 7.93 -6.66 -15.48
N LYS A 204 7.45 -6.01 -16.55
CA LYS A 204 8.29 -5.21 -17.42
C LYS A 204 9.00 -4.09 -16.64
N ALA A 205 8.24 -3.30 -15.89
CA ALA A 205 8.79 -2.19 -15.11
C ALA A 205 9.80 -2.66 -14.05
N THR A 206 9.57 -3.82 -13.43
CA THR A 206 10.47 -4.40 -12.41
C THR A 206 11.80 -4.84 -13.01
N ARG A 207 11.81 -5.29 -14.27
CA ARG A 207 13.03 -5.73 -14.98
C ARG A 207 13.88 -4.58 -15.52
N GLU A 208 13.28 -3.42 -15.74
CA GLU A 208 13.96 -2.23 -16.24
C GLU A 208 14.59 -1.39 -15.11
N ARG A 209 14.43 -1.83 -13.84
CA ARG A 209 14.94 -1.19 -12.63
C ARG A 209 16.33 -1.70 -12.25
#